data_AF-A0A432Q8Y5-F1
#
_entry.id   AF-A0A432Q8Y5-F1
#
_cell.length_a   1.000
_cell.length_b   1.000
_cell.length_c   1.000
_cell.angle_alpha   90.00
_cell.angle_beta   90.00
_cell.angle_gamma   90.00
#
_symmetry.space_group_name_H-M   'P 1'
#
loop_
_entity.id
_entity.type
_entity.pdbx_description
1 polymer ?
#
loop_
_entity_poly.entity_id
_entity_poly.type
_entity_poly.pdbx_seq_one_letter_code
_entity_poly.pdbx_strand_id
1 'polypeptide(L)'
;DGLIPISEIAWGQTDRVEDVLSVGQRVEVIIKRLDWDNDRISLSLKDTLDNPWDKVEEKYAPASVHTGVVSRLAPFGAFVTLEPGIDGLLHISKLGSGRRINHPREVLEAGQEITIKIDGVDREEKRISLVPEDFTAKDEEEKNYTPPPKDSTPKSMGTFGDLLKAQMKKK
;
A
#
# COMPACT_ATOMS: atom_id res chain seq x y z
N ASP A 1 22.77 2.04 33.48
CA ASP A 1 22.01 3.03 32.67
C ASP A 1 20.72 2.42 32.14
N GLY A 2 19.65 3.21 32.10
CA GLY A 2 18.36 2.81 31.53
C GLY A 2 18.23 3.28 30.08
N LEU A 3 17.73 2.42 29.20
CA LEU A 3 17.53 2.75 27.78
C LEU A 3 16.09 2.45 27.36
N ILE A 4 15.55 3.31 26.50
CA ILE A 4 14.25 3.10 25.84
C ILE A 4 14.54 2.69 24.40
N PRO A 5 14.22 1.45 24.00
CA PRO A 5 14.31 1.05 22.60
C PRO A 5 13.37 1.89 21.72
N ILE A 6 13.76 2.16 20.46
CA ILE A 6 12.93 2.94 19.52
C ILE A 6 11.51 2.36 19.39
N SER A 7 11.41 1.02 19.34
CA SER A 7 10.13 0.30 19.28
C SER A 7 9.27 0.43 20.54
N GLU A 8 9.81 0.96 21.64
CA GLU A 8 9.12 1.17 22.91
C GLU A 8 8.77 2.65 23.14
N ILE A 9 9.10 3.55 22.20
CA ILE A 9 8.76 4.97 22.30
C ILE A 9 7.29 5.21 21.96
N ALA A 10 6.80 4.61 20.86
CA ALA A 10 5.43 4.75 20.41
C ALA A 10 4.91 3.41 19.88
N TRP A 11 3.58 3.30 19.76
CA TRP A 11 2.94 2.14 19.12
C TRP A 11 3.19 2.11 17.61
N GLY A 12 3.30 3.26 16.96
CA GLY A 12 3.56 3.41 15.53
C GLY A 12 5.03 3.33 15.13
N GLN A 13 5.28 3.47 13.83
CA GLN A 13 6.63 3.54 13.29
C GLN A 13 7.26 4.89 13.66
N THR A 14 8.33 4.83 14.45
CA THR A 14 9.15 5.99 14.79
C THR A 14 10.48 5.87 14.04
N ASP A 15 10.62 6.62 12.95
CA ASP A 15 11.88 6.63 12.19
C ASP A 15 12.95 7.47 12.88
N ARG A 16 12.55 8.52 13.61
CA ARG A 16 13.44 9.43 14.32
C ARG A 16 12.94 9.68 15.73
N VAL A 17 13.85 9.57 16.70
CA VAL A 17 13.54 9.80 18.11
C VAL A 17 13.28 11.30 18.38
N GLU A 18 13.98 12.16 17.64
CA GLU A 18 13.89 13.62 17.77
C GLU A 18 12.47 14.17 17.49
N ASP A 19 11.67 13.48 16.67
CA ASP A 19 10.32 13.91 16.33
C ASP A 19 9.34 13.73 17.50
N VAL A 20 9.69 12.86 18.46
CA VAL A 20 8.83 12.48 19.59
C VAL A 20 9.39 12.97 20.92
N LEU A 21 10.72 13.03 21.06
CA LEU A 21 11.41 13.31 22.31
C LEU A 21 12.45 14.42 22.17
N SER A 22 12.44 15.35 23.13
CA SER A 22 13.42 16.44 23.24
C SER A 22 14.41 16.19 24.39
N VAL A 23 15.66 16.64 24.22
CA VAL A 23 16.67 16.55 25.28
C VAL A 23 16.24 17.38 26.49
N GLY A 24 16.16 16.75 27.66
CA GLY A 24 15.69 17.39 28.90
C GLY A 24 14.18 17.28 29.15
N GLN A 25 13.43 16.67 28.23
CA GLN A 25 12.01 16.35 28.43
C GLN A 25 11.86 15.31 29.55
N ARG A 26 10.96 15.58 30.50
CA ARG A 26 10.54 14.59 31.48
C ARG A 26 9.49 13.69 30.84
N VAL A 27 9.73 12.39 30.87
CA VAL A 27 8.81 11.37 30.35
C VAL A 27 8.50 10.35 31.44
N GLU A 28 7.26 9.90 31.48
CA GLU A 28 6.86 8.75 32.29
C GLU A 28 7.14 7.47 31.50
N VAL A 29 7.71 6.48 32.18
CA VAL A 29 8.11 5.22 31.56
C VAL A 29 7.85 4.06 32.51
N ILE A 30 7.57 2.91 31.93
CA ILE A 30 7.40 1.65 32.66
C ILE A 30 8.66 0.81 32.49
N ILE A 31 9.07 0.15 33.58
CA ILE A 31 10.20 -0.78 33.55
C ILE A 31 9.73 -2.09 32.92
N LYS A 32 10.23 -2.40 31.72
CA LYS A 32 9.94 -3.66 31.01
C LYS A 32 10.82 -4.80 31.48
N ARG A 33 12.11 -4.54 31.62
CA ARG A 33 13.10 -5.58 31.93
C ARG A 33 14.21 -5.00 32.79
N LEU A 34 14.57 -5.76 33.81
CA LEU A 34 15.73 -5.52 34.66
C LEU A 34 16.72 -6.66 34.41
N ASP A 35 17.91 -6.29 33.93
CA ASP A 35 19.03 -7.19 33.69
C ASP A 35 20.11 -6.85 34.72
N TRP A 36 20.12 -7.63 35.80
CA TRP A 36 21.02 -7.45 36.95
C TRP A 36 22.47 -7.85 36.64
N ASP A 37 22.68 -8.75 35.67
CA ASP A 37 24.02 -9.19 35.29
C ASP A 37 24.78 -8.10 34.51
N ASN A 38 24.04 -7.23 33.80
CA ASN A 38 24.60 -6.17 32.97
C ASN A 38 24.26 -4.74 33.43
N ASP A 39 23.68 -4.58 34.63
CA ASP A 39 23.20 -3.30 35.18
C ASP A 39 22.40 -2.45 34.16
N ARG A 40 21.56 -3.14 33.38
CA ARG A 40 20.82 -2.55 32.26
C ARG A 40 19.32 -2.62 32.51
N ILE A 41 18.68 -1.48 32.35
CA ILE A 41 17.23 -1.35 32.53
C ILE A 41 16.60 -1.03 31.19
N SER A 42 15.65 -1.84 30.75
CA SER A 42 14.84 -1.55 29.56
C SER A 42 13.56 -0.86 30.00
N LEU A 43 13.34 0.34 29.47
CA LEU A 43 12.22 1.20 29.78
C LEU A 43 11.29 1.28 28.57
N SER A 44 9.99 1.50 28.81
CA SER A 44 8.99 1.66 27.76
C SER A 44 8.12 2.88 28.01
N LEU A 45 8.00 3.72 26.98
CA LEU A 45 7.10 4.88 26.98
C LEU A 45 5.73 4.48 26.42
N LYS A 46 5.68 3.65 25.37
CA LYS A 46 4.41 3.22 24.76
C LYS A 46 3.51 2.43 25.72
N ASP A 47 4.08 1.71 26.69
CA ASP A 47 3.29 0.96 27.68
C ASP A 47 2.51 1.86 28.63
N THR A 48 2.88 3.15 28.73
CA THR A 48 2.09 4.15 29.46
C THR A 48 0.85 4.60 28.67
N LEU A 49 0.84 4.35 27.36
CA LEU A 49 -0.26 4.71 26.47
C LEU A 49 -1.24 3.55 26.38
N ASP A 50 -2.51 3.87 26.18
CA ASP A 50 -3.55 2.88 25.90
C ASP A 50 -3.12 1.97 24.73
N ASN A 51 -3.28 0.66 24.91
CA ASN A 51 -3.00 -0.30 23.86
C ASN A 51 -4.04 -0.14 22.73
N PRO A 52 -3.61 0.22 21.50
CA PRO A 52 -4.54 0.49 20.40
C PRO A 52 -5.32 -0.76 19.98
N TRP A 53 -4.81 -1.96 20.29
CA TRP A 53 -5.46 -3.24 20.01
C TRP A 53 -6.65 -3.55 20.91
N ASP A 54 -6.82 -2.86 22.03
CA ASP A 54 -7.97 -3.11 22.91
C ASP A 54 -9.23 -2.41 22.41
N LYS A 55 -9.08 -1.33 21.63
CA LYS A 55 -10.20 -0.58 21.01
C LYS A 55 -10.38 -0.94 19.53
N VAL A 56 -9.57 -1.85 19.00
CA VAL A 56 -9.58 -2.21 17.57
C VAL A 56 -10.91 -2.83 17.17
N GLU A 57 -11.49 -3.72 17.97
CA GLU A 57 -12.76 -4.39 17.65
C GLU A 57 -13.95 -3.42 17.64
N GLU A 58 -13.92 -2.39 18.50
CA GLU A 58 -14.97 -1.37 18.55
C GLU A 58 -14.87 -0.38 17.38
N LYS A 59 -13.65 0.02 17.01
CA LYS A 59 -13.41 0.98 15.91
C LYS A 59 -13.49 0.35 14.53
N TYR A 60 -12.99 -0.87 14.38
CA TYR A 60 -12.75 -1.54 13.11
C TYR A 60 -13.66 -2.76 12.97
N ALA A 61 -14.96 -2.49 13.00
CA ALA A 61 -15.97 -3.51 12.73
C ALA A 61 -15.81 -4.08 11.31
N PRO A 62 -16.05 -5.39 11.10
CA PRO A 62 -16.03 -5.95 9.75
C PRO A 62 -16.98 -5.17 8.85
N ALA A 63 -16.54 -4.93 7.61
CA ALA A 63 -17.20 -4.10 6.62
C ALA A 63 -17.23 -2.58 6.89
N SER A 64 -16.56 -2.06 7.92
CA SER A 64 -16.35 -0.62 8.05
C SER A 64 -15.31 -0.10 7.06
N VAL A 65 -15.46 1.17 6.68
CA VAL A 65 -14.65 1.87 5.68
C VAL A 65 -13.79 2.90 6.39
N HIS A 66 -12.48 2.85 6.14
CA HIS A 66 -11.51 3.77 6.74
C HIS A 66 -10.48 4.19 5.70
N THR A 67 -9.82 5.32 5.96
CA THR A 67 -8.66 5.77 5.21
C THR A 67 -7.39 5.30 5.91
N GLY A 68 -6.38 4.92 5.13
CA GLY A 68 -5.07 4.54 5.66
C GLY A 68 -3.94 4.90 4.71
N VAL A 69 -2.73 4.98 5.25
CA VAL A 69 -1.53 5.33 4.48
C VAL A 69 -0.73 4.08 4.18
N VAL A 70 -0.34 3.88 2.92
CA VAL A 70 0.53 2.75 2.55
C VAL A 70 1.92 2.94 3.18
N SER A 71 2.28 2.13 4.18
CA SER A 71 3.58 2.21 4.83
C SER A 71 4.67 1.51 4.02
N ARG A 72 4.38 0.28 3.55
CA ARG A 72 5.31 -0.50 2.73
C ARG A 72 4.60 -1.38 1.73
N LEU A 73 5.27 -1.63 0.62
CA LEU A 73 4.81 -2.52 -0.45
C LEU A 73 5.67 -3.78 -0.47
N ALA A 74 5.03 -4.95 -0.50
CA ALA A 74 5.68 -6.24 -0.62
C ALA A 74 5.17 -6.97 -1.88
N PRO A 75 5.88 -7.99 -2.40
CA PRO A 75 5.44 -8.71 -3.60
C PRO A 75 4.06 -9.38 -3.46
N PHE A 76 3.65 -9.74 -2.23
CA PHE A 76 2.39 -10.42 -1.93
C PHE A 76 1.27 -9.47 -1.46
N GLY A 77 1.56 -8.18 -1.23
CA GLY A 77 0.56 -7.25 -0.72
C GLY A 77 1.10 -5.86 -0.38
N ALA A 78 0.22 -4.98 0.04
CA ALA A 78 0.55 -3.67 0.58
C ALA A 78 0.24 -3.66 2.09
N PHE A 79 1.11 -3.02 2.86
CA PHE A 79 0.87 -2.73 4.27
C PHE A 79 0.37 -1.29 4.36
N VAL A 80 -0.77 -1.13 5.03
CA VAL A 80 -1.46 0.14 5.18
C VAL A 80 -1.57 0.41 6.66
N THR A 81 -0.96 1.49 7.13
CA THR A 81 -1.08 1.94 8.51
C THR A 81 -2.36 2.75 8.65
N LEU A 82 -3.25 2.30 9.53
CA LEU A 82 -4.54 2.94 9.79
C LEU A 82 -4.43 3.92 10.95
N GLU A 83 -3.78 3.47 12.02
CA GLU A 83 -3.48 4.26 13.22
C GLU A 83 -2.07 3.87 13.71
N PRO A 84 -1.41 4.72 14.52
CA PRO A 84 -0.10 4.41 15.08
C PRO A 84 -0.10 3.07 15.84
N GLY A 85 0.52 2.05 15.24
CA GLY A 85 0.63 0.69 15.81
C GLY A 85 -0.46 -0.28 15.41
N ILE A 86 -1.34 0.12 14.48
CA ILE A 86 -2.31 -0.74 13.81
C ILE A 86 -1.99 -0.76 12.32
N ASP A 87 -1.49 -1.90 11.87
CA ASP A 87 -1.19 -2.16 10.47
C ASP A 87 -2.20 -3.13 9.86
N GLY A 88 -2.68 -2.76 8.68
CA GLY A 88 -3.49 -3.60 7.83
C GLY A 88 -2.69 -4.19 6.67
N LEU A 89 -2.99 -5.43 6.31
CA LEU A 89 -2.50 -6.08 5.11
C LEU A 89 -3.58 -6.06 4.03
N LEU A 90 -3.19 -5.56 2.87
CA LEU A 90 -3.96 -5.59 1.65
C LEU A 90 -3.34 -6.61 0.70
N HIS A 91 -4.04 -7.71 0.43
CA HIS A 91 -3.53 -8.76 -0.42
C HIS A 91 -3.58 -8.37 -1.91
N ILE A 92 -2.57 -8.74 -2.71
CA ILE A 92 -2.54 -8.44 -4.16
C ILE A 92 -3.76 -8.94 -4.92
N SER A 93 -4.35 -10.05 -4.48
CA SER A 93 -5.54 -10.62 -5.12
C SER A 93 -6.79 -9.76 -4.92
N LYS A 94 -6.82 -8.90 -3.90
CA LYS A 94 -7.93 -7.97 -3.63
C LYS A 94 -7.73 -6.62 -4.33
N LEU A 95 -6.49 -6.27 -4.69
CA LEU A 95 -6.15 -5.07 -5.48
C LEU A 95 -6.63 -5.16 -6.92
N GLY A 96 -6.49 -6.33 -7.53
CA GLY A 96 -6.91 -6.55 -8.91
C GLY A 96 -8.36 -6.97 -8.94
N SER A 97 -9.29 -6.05 -9.18
CA SER A 97 -10.70 -6.33 -9.49
C SER A 97 -10.83 -7.09 -10.83
N GLY A 98 -10.28 -8.30 -10.92
CA GLY A 98 -10.27 -9.16 -12.12
C GLY A 98 -9.06 -9.01 -13.06
N ARG A 99 -8.13 -8.08 -12.81
CA ARG A 99 -6.86 -7.98 -13.57
C ARG A 99 -5.72 -8.70 -12.82
N ARG A 100 -4.90 -9.47 -13.56
CA ARG A 100 -3.64 -10.02 -13.02
C ARG A 100 -2.65 -8.87 -12.83
N ILE A 101 -2.56 -8.39 -11.59
CA ILE A 101 -1.50 -7.49 -11.16
C ILE A 101 -0.33 -8.37 -10.72
N ASN A 102 0.83 -8.21 -11.36
CA ASN A 102 2.05 -8.93 -10.98
C ASN A 102 2.80 -8.22 -9.84
N HIS A 103 2.67 -6.90 -9.74
CA HIS A 103 3.28 -6.11 -8.67
C HIS A 103 2.33 -5.05 -8.13
N PRO A 104 2.09 -5.00 -6.79
CA PRO A 104 1.24 -3.98 -6.18
C PRO A 104 1.78 -2.55 -6.36
N ARG A 105 3.08 -2.40 -6.67
CA ARG A 105 3.71 -1.12 -7.02
C ARG A 105 3.17 -0.44 -8.27
N GLU A 106 2.51 -1.19 -9.16
CA GLU A 106 1.90 -0.61 -10.36
C GLU A 106 0.60 0.14 -10.05
N VAL A 107 0.03 -0.12 -8.88
CA VAL A 107 -1.34 0.27 -8.52
C VAL A 107 -1.37 1.05 -7.20
N LEU A 108 -0.36 0.89 -6.36
CA LEU A 108 -0.19 1.60 -5.10
C LEU A 108 1.23 2.15 -4.98
N GLU A 109 1.31 3.38 -4.48
CA GLU A 109 2.57 4.01 -4.09
C GLU A 109 2.77 3.99 -2.57
N ALA A 110 4.03 3.92 -2.13
CA ALA A 110 4.34 4.05 -0.71
C ALA A 110 4.09 5.49 -0.26
N GLY A 111 3.39 5.67 0.85
CA GLY A 111 2.94 6.97 1.37
C GLY A 111 1.61 7.46 0.79
N GLN A 112 0.98 6.71 -0.12
CA GLN A 112 -0.33 7.07 -0.65
C GLN A 112 -1.44 6.81 0.37
N GLU A 113 -2.37 7.77 0.51
CA GLU A 113 -3.62 7.58 1.24
C GLU A 113 -4.63 6.82 0.36
N ILE A 114 -5.19 5.74 0.91
CA ILE A 114 -6.20 4.93 0.23
C ILE A 114 -7.39 4.64 1.15
N THR A 115 -8.58 4.58 0.56
CA THR A 115 -9.80 4.12 1.23
C THR A 115 -9.87 2.60 1.18
N ILE A 116 -9.96 1.98 2.35
CA ILE A 116 -10.00 0.52 2.53
C ILE A 116 -11.20 0.13 3.39
N LYS A 117 -11.70 -1.07 3.11
CA LYS A 117 -12.74 -1.74 3.86
C LYS A 117 -12.13 -2.91 4.64
N ILE A 118 -12.62 -3.13 5.85
CA ILE A 118 -12.13 -4.20 6.71
C ILE A 118 -12.82 -5.52 6.36
N ASP A 119 -12.03 -6.53 6.01
CA ASP A 119 -12.50 -7.91 5.75
C ASP A 119 -12.48 -8.73 7.05
N GLY A 120 -11.47 -8.52 7.90
CA GLY A 120 -11.34 -9.21 9.19
C GLY A 120 -10.17 -8.69 10.02
N VAL A 121 -10.25 -8.90 11.33
CA VAL A 121 -9.23 -8.50 12.31
C VAL A 121 -8.63 -9.75 12.93
N ASP A 122 -7.30 -9.85 12.93
CA ASP A 122 -6.54 -10.89 13.62
C ASP A 122 -5.81 -10.27 14.82
N ARG A 123 -6.28 -10.61 16.03
CA ARG A 123 -5.72 -10.10 17.29
C ARG A 123 -4.44 -10.84 17.70
N GLU A 124 -4.24 -12.08 17.26
CA GLU A 124 -3.07 -12.88 17.63
C GLU A 124 -1.83 -12.37 16.90
N GLU A 125 -1.93 -12.18 15.59
CA GLU A 125 -0.83 -11.62 14.79
C GLU A 125 -0.76 -10.09 14.87
N LYS A 126 -1.77 -9.43 15.47
CA LYS A 126 -1.91 -7.98 15.47
C LYS A 126 -1.92 -7.42 14.05
N ARG A 127 -2.84 -7.94 13.22
CA ARG A 127 -2.96 -7.55 11.81
C ARG A 127 -4.42 -7.45 11.39
N ILE A 128 -4.74 -6.52 10.50
CA ILE A 128 -6.08 -6.37 9.95
C ILE A 128 -6.05 -6.74 8.46
N SER A 129 -6.94 -7.60 8.01
CA SER A 129 -7.11 -7.90 6.58
C SER A 129 -8.00 -6.86 5.94
N LEU A 130 -7.47 -6.20 4.91
CA LEU A 130 -8.10 -5.08 4.22
C LEU A 130 -8.45 -5.44 2.78
N VAL A 131 -9.47 -4.76 2.27
CA VAL A 131 -9.93 -4.82 0.89
C VAL A 131 -10.01 -3.39 0.37
N PRO A 132 -9.56 -3.10 -0.85
CA PRO A 132 -9.64 -1.73 -1.37
C PRO A 132 -11.07 -1.45 -1.78
N GLU A 133 -11.59 -0.28 -1.41
CA GLU A 133 -12.92 0.17 -1.84
C GLU A 133 -12.83 1.07 -3.08
N ASP A 134 -11.84 1.96 -3.11
CA ASP A 134 -11.70 2.99 -4.14
C ASP A 134 -10.58 2.68 -5.15
N PHE A 135 -10.70 1.57 -5.87
CA PHE A 135 -10.14 1.53 -7.23
C PHE A 135 -11.24 1.84 -8.25
N THR A 136 -11.88 3.00 -8.08
CA THR A 136 -12.43 3.72 -9.23
C THR A 136 -11.27 4.50 -9.82
N ALA A 137 -10.85 4.12 -11.01
CA ALA A 137 -9.73 4.71 -11.73
C ALA A 137 -9.87 6.24 -11.75
N LYS A 138 -9.07 6.94 -10.94
CA LYS A 138 -8.64 8.29 -11.27
C LYS A 138 -7.53 8.16 -12.29
N ASP A 139 -7.91 7.80 -13.52
CA ASP A 139 -7.11 7.94 -14.74
C ASP A 139 -8.05 8.39 -15.87
N GLU A 140 -8.72 9.51 -15.66
CA GLU A 140 -9.00 10.49 -16.71
C GLU A 140 -8.31 11.77 -16.18
N GLU A 141 -7.26 12.35 -16.76
CA GLU A 141 -6.91 12.52 -18.18
C GLU A 141 -5.38 12.67 -18.40
N GLU A 142 -4.97 12.47 -19.68
CA GLU A 142 -3.73 12.91 -20.35
C GLU A 142 -2.44 12.06 -20.27
N LYS A 143 -2.39 11.02 -21.11
CA LYS A 143 -1.41 11.04 -22.22
C LYS A 143 -2.11 10.73 -23.53
N ASN A 144 -2.12 11.72 -24.42
CA ASN A 144 -2.44 11.60 -25.84
C ASN A 144 -1.82 10.33 -26.46
N TYR A 145 -2.65 9.32 -26.70
CA TYR A 145 -2.41 8.35 -27.77
C TYR A 145 -3.47 8.57 -28.82
N THR A 146 -3.24 9.54 -29.70
CA THR A 146 -3.80 9.42 -31.04
C THR A 146 -3.21 8.13 -31.62
N PRO A 147 -4.01 7.12 -31.98
CA PRO A 147 -3.47 5.96 -32.67
C PRO A 147 -2.70 6.48 -33.89
N PRO A 148 -1.46 6.01 -34.15
CA PRO A 148 -0.76 6.39 -35.36
C PRO A 148 -1.70 6.10 -36.54
N PRO A 149 -1.88 7.04 -37.48
CA PRO A 149 -2.68 6.77 -38.67
C PRO A 149 -2.13 5.51 -39.32
N LYS A 150 -3.01 4.52 -39.54
CA LYS A 150 -2.70 3.35 -40.36
C LYS A 150 -2.63 3.76 -41.82
N ASP A 151 -1.63 4.57 -42.17
CA ASP A 151 -1.27 4.85 -43.55
C ASP A 151 0.06 4.19 -43.86
N SER A 152 -0.03 2.94 -44.23
CA SER A 152 0.32 2.57 -45.58
C SER A 152 -0.18 1.15 -45.80
N THR A 153 -1.21 1.06 -46.64
CA THR A 153 -1.16 0.02 -47.66
C THR A 153 0.30 -0.15 -48.09
N PRO A 154 0.92 -1.34 -47.97
CA PRO A 154 1.95 -1.62 -48.94
C PRO A 154 1.22 -1.51 -50.27
N LYS A 155 1.54 -0.46 -51.04
CA LYS A 155 1.48 -0.50 -52.49
C LYS A 155 2.36 -1.68 -52.90
N SER A 156 1.79 -2.88 -52.78
CA SER A 156 2.13 -4.01 -53.61
C SER A 156 1.82 -3.54 -55.02
N MET A 157 2.90 -3.11 -55.68
CA MET A 157 3.21 -3.40 -57.06
C MET A 157 2.03 -3.97 -57.84
N GLY A 158 1.56 -3.19 -58.83
CA GLY A 158 0.40 -3.48 -59.66
C GLY A 158 0.25 -4.98 -59.90
N THR A 159 -0.86 -5.52 -59.40
CA THR A 159 -1.29 -6.86 -59.78
C THR A 159 -1.47 -6.85 -61.30
N PHE A 160 -0.69 -7.71 -61.94
CA PHE A 160 -0.72 -8.05 -63.37
C PHE A 160 -2.13 -8.41 -63.91
N GLY A 161 -3.16 -8.47 -63.05
CA GLY A 161 -4.56 -8.72 -63.40
C GLY A 161 -5.31 -7.52 -64.00
N ASP A 162 -4.93 -6.28 -63.67
CA ASP A 162 -5.59 -5.09 -64.25
C ASP A 162 -5.06 -4.73 -65.65
N LEU A 163 -3.87 -5.24 -66.03
CA LEU A 163 -3.36 -5.10 -67.39
C LEU A 163 -3.92 -6.15 -68.36
N LEU A 164 -4.35 -7.32 -67.87
CA LEU A 164 -4.90 -8.38 -68.74
C LEU A 164 -6.36 -8.13 -69.15
N LYS A 165 -7.11 -7.37 -68.34
CA LYS A 165 -8.53 -7.04 -68.63
C LYS A 165 -8.69 -5.91 -69.64
N ALA A 166 -7.64 -5.13 -69.88
CA ALA A 166 -7.63 -4.06 -70.88
C ALA A 166 -7.34 -4.55 -72.32
N GLN A 167 -6.96 -5.82 -72.54
CA GLN A 167 -6.79 -6.40 -73.88
C GLN A 167 -7.92 -7.35 -74.34
N MET A 168 -8.97 -7.61 -73.53
CA MET A 168 -10.13 -8.42 -73.94
C MET A 168 -11.45 -7.64 -74.04
N LYS A 169 -11.39 -6.39 -74.52
CA LYS A 169 -12.60 -5.68 -75.00
C LYS A 169 -12.32 -4.77 -76.19
N LYS A 170 -11.66 -5.32 -77.21
CA LYS A 170 -11.70 -4.78 -78.57
C LYS A 170 -11.53 -5.88 -79.60
N LYS A 171 -12.57 -6.70 -79.75
CA LYS A 171 -13.06 -7.18 -81.05
C LYS A 171 -14.47 -7.69 -80.88
#